data_AF-A0A450YSQ6-F1
#
_entry.id   AF-A0A450YSQ6-F1
#
_cell.length_a   1.000
_cell.length_b   1.000
_cell.length_c   1.000
_cell.angle_alpha   90.00
_cell.angle_beta   90.00
_cell.angle_gamma   90.00
#
_symmetry.space_group_name_H-M   'P 1'
#
loop_
_entity.id
_entity.type
_entity.pdbx_description
1 polymer ?
#
loop_
_entity_poly.entity_id
_entity_poly.type
_entity_poly.pdbx_seq_one_letter_code
_entity_poly.pdbx_strand_id
1 'polypeptide(L)'
;MLFPDGQHIGHSLPTAKVLAVSRFSTFAASLNAATLDEFNRILTVDWQQKLSTLFEILGIDPDNFHSLLGQLDLSLEEMIIYPQNDSRIAKLLDDPTFSSAVFANLVEKKAIIKTYLEQQGYAPEKKIGVVDIGWRGSIQDNLARIVPECESVGYYLGLYASDDRQLPNTTKHAFGPDRRYEKYPESFETYEPLELLCNSSNGSVVGYQDKNGAIFPLRRTNDEENAVFDNFTVQFQNGVVHAARLQRSLLASHAVMSQEMRDMGLSIWEKIISRPIEQLIKAYHATPQHDVFGTGNYIERGQAPSITHILTAVINNRRRHEVIQYIRRTQWTEALHGLNIGRFHKFILIGIFFLAHQYKRRIILRKKISKPNPIRPNRNRRPKRIL
;
A
#
# COMPACT_ATOMS: atom_id res chain seq x y z
N MET A 1 8.87 -18.47 -17.50
CA MET A 1 9.10 -19.05 -16.16
C MET A 1 10.60 -19.22 -15.98
N LEU A 2 11.16 -18.76 -14.86
CA LEU A 2 12.61 -18.84 -14.61
C LEU A 2 13.08 -20.29 -14.43
N PHE A 3 12.23 -21.13 -13.85
CA PHE A 3 12.43 -22.57 -13.64
C PHE A 3 11.23 -23.33 -14.21
N PRO A 4 11.19 -23.63 -15.53
CA PRO A 4 10.04 -24.26 -16.18
C PRO A 4 9.75 -25.68 -15.68
N ASP A 5 10.79 -26.41 -15.23
CA ASP A 5 10.65 -27.75 -14.69
C ASP A 5 10.15 -27.75 -13.23
N GLY A 6 9.89 -26.55 -12.67
CA GLY A 6 9.46 -26.38 -11.29
C GLY A 6 10.51 -26.82 -10.26
N GLN A 7 11.79 -26.87 -10.66
CA GLN A 7 12.88 -27.34 -9.80
C GLN A 7 14.05 -26.35 -9.79
N HIS A 8 14.73 -26.27 -8.65
CA HIS A 8 15.97 -25.50 -8.48
C HIS A 8 16.88 -26.20 -7.48
N ILE A 9 18.13 -26.51 -7.87
CA ILE A 9 19.15 -27.15 -7.02
C ILE A 9 18.61 -28.40 -6.30
N GLY A 10 17.94 -29.29 -7.03
CA GLY A 10 17.39 -30.54 -6.47
C GLY A 10 16.13 -30.39 -5.61
N HIS A 11 15.59 -29.18 -5.44
CA HIS A 11 14.34 -28.93 -4.73
C HIS A 11 13.20 -28.65 -5.70
N SER A 12 12.01 -29.19 -5.40
CA SER A 12 10.77 -28.79 -6.05
C SER A 12 10.34 -27.42 -5.53
N LEU A 13 10.02 -26.51 -6.44
CA LEU A 13 9.54 -25.18 -6.13
C LEU A 13 8.05 -25.23 -5.75
N PRO A 14 7.59 -24.34 -4.85
CA PRO A 14 6.18 -24.27 -4.49
C PRO A 14 5.34 -23.84 -5.70
N THR A 15 4.10 -24.32 -5.75
CA THR A 15 3.11 -23.84 -6.73
C THR A 15 2.84 -22.36 -6.52
N ALA A 16 2.91 -21.57 -7.59
CA ALA A 16 2.62 -20.14 -7.54
C ALA A 16 1.28 -19.83 -8.23
N LYS A 17 0.51 -18.93 -7.63
CA LYS A 17 -0.73 -18.40 -8.21
C LYS A 17 -0.98 -16.98 -7.77
N VAL A 18 -1.69 -16.23 -8.60
CA VAL A 18 -2.13 -14.88 -8.26
C VAL A 18 -3.32 -14.98 -7.31
N LEU A 19 -3.14 -14.49 -6.09
CA LEU A 19 -4.22 -14.37 -5.12
C LEU A 19 -4.94 -13.04 -5.35
N ALA A 20 -6.18 -13.08 -5.86
CA ALA A 20 -6.96 -11.87 -6.07
C ALA A 20 -7.51 -11.35 -4.73
N VAL A 21 -6.77 -10.44 -4.11
CA VAL A 21 -7.11 -9.74 -2.85
C VAL A 21 -6.70 -8.28 -2.97
N SER A 22 -7.20 -7.44 -2.07
CA SER A 22 -6.79 -6.04 -1.94
C SER A 22 -6.82 -5.64 -0.47
N ARG A 23 -6.18 -4.51 -0.12
CA ARG A 23 -6.30 -3.96 1.24
C ARG A 23 -7.76 -3.67 1.59
N PHE A 24 -8.51 -3.15 0.62
CA PHE A 24 -9.94 -2.84 0.77
C PHE A 24 -10.76 -4.10 1.07
N SER A 25 -10.64 -5.14 0.24
CA SER A 25 -11.43 -6.39 0.37
C SER A 25 -11.04 -7.25 1.57
N THR A 26 -9.84 -7.06 2.14
CA THR A 26 -9.34 -7.84 3.28
C THR A 26 -9.47 -7.12 4.62
N PHE A 27 -9.57 -5.79 4.63
CA PHE A 27 -9.53 -5.01 5.87
C PHE A 27 -10.71 -5.32 6.79
N ALA A 28 -11.95 -5.12 6.32
CA ALA A 28 -13.14 -5.35 7.13
C ALA A 28 -13.17 -6.79 7.68
N ALA A 29 -12.94 -7.80 6.82
CA ALA A 29 -12.92 -9.21 7.24
C ALA A 29 -11.82 -9.55 8.29
N SER A 30 -10.81 -8.70 8.44
CA SER A 30 -9.71 -8.87 9.38
C SER A 30 -9.91 -8.15 10.73
N LEU A 31 -11.02 -7.42 10.90
CA LEU A 31 -11.36 -6.78 12.16
C LEU A 31 -12.03 -7.80 13.10
N ASN A 32 -11.72 -7.72 14.40
CA ASN A 32 -12.39 -8.54 15.42
C ASN A 32 -13.55 -7.81 16.10
N ALA A 33 -13.49 -6.47 16.13
CA ALA A 33 -14.48 -5.63 16.77
C ALA A 33 -14.48 -4.23 16.14
N ALA A 34 -15.55 -3.47 16.34
CA ALA A 34 -15.66 -2.07 15.94
C ALA A 34 -15.00 -1.16 16.99
N THR A 35 -13.69 -1.28 17.18
CA THR A 35 -12.94 -0.45 18.14
C THR A 35 -12.00 0.50 17.44
N LEU A 36 -11.69 1.61 18.10
CA LEU A 36 -10.72 2.58 17.59
C LEU A 36 -9.33 1.94 17.35
N ASP A 37 -8.92 1.00 18.21
CA ASP A 37 -7.65 0.28 18.05
C ASP A 37 -7.58 -0.54 16.75
N GLU A 38 -8.64 -1.29 16.44
CA GLU A 38 -8.76 -2.03 15.18
C GLU A 38 -8.82 -1.08 13.98
N PHE A 39 -9.54 0.04 14.12
CA PHE A 39 -9.70 1.03 13.05
C PHE A 39 -8.43 1.85 12.81
N ASN A 40 -7.56 2.05 13.80
CA ASN A 40 -6.29 2.76 13.63
C ASN A 40 -5.41 2.16 12.53
N ARG A 41 -5.56 0.86 12.25
CA ARG A 41 -4.89 0.17 11.12
C ARG A 41 -5.23 0.77 9.76
N ILE A 42 -6.37 1.44 9.60
CA ILE A 42 -6.74 2.20 8.40
C ILE A 42 -6.75 3.72 8.62
N LEU A 43 -7.22 4.20 9.77
CA LEU A 43 -7.32 5.63 10.10
C LEU A 43 -5.94 6.32 10.17
N THR A 44 -4.85 5.57 10.30
CA THR A 44 -3.48 6.12 10.33
C THR A 44 -2.73 5.96 9.01
N VAL A 45 -3.34 5.32 8.00
CA VAL A 45 -2.74 5.18 6.66
C VAL A 45 -2.65 6.54 5.99
N ASP A 46 -3.75 7.28 6.01
CA ASP A 46 -3.80 8.69 5.67
C ASP A 46 -4.14 9.49 6.94
N TRP A 47 -3.72 10.75 6.98
CA TRP A 47 -3.99 11.65 8.09
C TRP A 47 -5.37 12.30 7.96
N GLN A 48 -6.09 12.03 6.88
CA GLN A 48 -7.45 12.50 6.68
C GLN A 48 -8.28 11.39 6.04
N GLN A 49 -9.59 11.41 6.27
CA GLN A 49 -10.51 10.45 5.67
C GLN A 49 -11.88 11.07 5.49
N LYS A 50 -12.49 10.84 4.34
CA LYS A 50 -13.88 11.15 4.09
C LYS A 50 -14.76 10.13 4.82
N LEU A 51 -15.79 10.58 5.53
CA LEU A 51 -16.63 9.67 6.30
C LEU A 51 -17.32 8.62 5.41
N SER A 52 -17.83 9.01 4.23
CA SER A 52 -18.43 8.06 3.27
C SER A 52 -17.46 6.93 2.89
N THR A 53 -16.17 7.23 2.76
CA THR A 53 -15.14 6.24 2.43
C THR A 53 -14.96 5.23 3.56
N LEU A 54 -15.08 5.65 4.83
CA LEU A 54 -15.07 4.72 5.96
C LEU A 54 -16.24 3.72 5.86
N PHE A 55 -17.46 4.21 5.58
CA PHE A 55 -18.63 3.36 5.37
C PHE A 55 -18.44 2.40 4.17
N GLU A 56 -17.86 2.87 3.06
CA GLU A 56 -17.55 2.03 1.90
C GLU A 56 -16.57 0.90 2.25
N ILE A 57 -15.49 1.22 2.98
CA ILE A 57 -14.49 0.24 3.44
C ILE A 57 -15.14 -0.82 4.35
N LEU A 58 -16.02 -0.39 5.25
CA LEU A 58 -16.75 -1.29 6.12
C LEU A 58 -17.79 -2.09 5.34
N GLY A 59 -18.27 -1.58 4.21
CA GLY A 59 -19.34 -2.14 3.40
C GLY A 59 -20.72 -2.01 4.05
N ILE A 60 -20.93 -0.93 4.81
CA ILE A 60 -22.18 -0.67 5.54
C ILE A 60 -22.89 0.49 4.86
N ASP A 61 -24.20 0.35 4.67
CA ASP A 61 -25.02 1.42 4.12
C ASP A 61 -25.18 2.56 5.15
N PRO A 62 -24.67 3.78 4.85
CA PRO A 62 -24.78 4.92 5.75
C PRO A 62 -26.22 5.38 5.99
N ASP A 63 -27.17 5.02 5.12
CA ASP A 63 -28.57 5.47 5.26
C ASP A 63 -29.23 4.95 6.54
N ASN A 64 -28.73 3.84 7.08
CA ASN A 64 -29.21 3.29 8.35
C ASN A 64 -28.79 4.12 9.58
N PHE A 65 -27.91 5.12 9.42
CA PHE A 65 -27.29 5.86 10.51
C PHE A 65 -27.55 7.37 10.48
N HIS A 66 -28.44 7.86 9.61
CA HIS A 66 -28.74 9.30 9.48
C HIS A 66 -29.00 9.99 10.83
N SER A 67 -29.81 9.38 11.70
CA SER A 67 -30.11 9.94 13.03
C SER A 67 -28.87 10.00 13.93
N LEU A 68 -28.04 8.96 13.95
CA LEU A 68 -26.83 8.89 14.75
C LEU A 68 -25.78 9.90 14.25
N LEU A 69 -25.61 9.98 12.93
CA LEU A 69 -24.70 10.94 12.30
C LEU A 69 -25.13 12.39 12.60
N GLY A 70 -26.43 12.68 12.54
CA GLY A 70 -26.97 13.99 12.92
C GLY A 70 -26.73 14.34 14.40
N GLN A 71 -26.87 13.37 15.31
CA GLN A 71 -26.58 13.57 16.74
C GLN A 71 -25.09 13.83 17.02
N LEU A 72 -24.21 13.23 16.21
CA LEU A 72 -22.76 13.39 16.34
C LEU A 72 -22.21 14.58 15.55
N ASP A 73 -23.06 15.33 14.84
CA ASP A 73 -22.66 16.41 13.93
C ASP A 73 -21.60 15.93 12.91
N LEU A 74 -21.91 14.80 12.26
CA LEU A 74 -21.08 14.16 11.25
C LEU A 74 -21.79 14.17 9.90
N SER A 75 -21.09 14.61 8.86
CA SER A 75 -21.56 14.52 7.48
C SER A 75 -20.77 13.46 6.70
N LEU A 76 -21.44 12.70 5.84
CA LEU A 76 -20.80 11.70 4.96
C LEU A 76 -19.76 12.33 4.03
N GLU A 77 -19.98 13.58 3.63
CA GLU A 77 -19.09 14.34 2.75
C GLU A 77 -17.96 15.05 3.51
N GLU A 78 -17.96 14.97 4.84
CA GLU A 78 -16.94 15.61 5.66
C GLU A 78 -15.57 14.94 5.49
N MET A 79 -14.55 15.78 5.27
CA MET A 79 -13.14 15.38 5.35
C MET A 79 -12.65 15.53 6.78
N ILE A 80 -12.53 14.41 7.50
CA ILE A 80 -12.11 14.40 8.90
C ILE A 80 -10.58 14.34 8.95
N ILE A 81 -9.97 15.27 9.68
CA ILE A 81 -8.52 15.37 9.87
C ILE A 81 -8.13 14.64 11.16
N TYR A 82 -7.17 13.73 11.06
CA TYR A 82 -6.75 12.81 12.10
C TYR A 82 -7.94 12.07 12.72
N PRO A 83 -8.69 11.27 11.93
CA PRO A 83 -9.90 10.59 12.39
C PRO A 83 -9.67 9.71 13.63
N GLN A 84 -8.47 9.18 13.82
CA GLN A 84 -8.08 8.45 15.03
C GLN A 84 -8.12 9.27 16.34
N ASN A 85 -8.10 10.60 16.22
CA ASN A 85 -8.14 11.53 17.35
C ASN A 85 -9.49 12.25 17.45
N ASP A 86 -10.43 12.00 16.53
CA ASP A 86 -11.72 12.68 16.52
C ASP A 86 -12.68 11.99 17.50
N SER A 87 -13.16 12.75 18.48
CA SER A 87 -14.06 12.22 19.51
C SER A 87 -15.44 11.80 18.95
N ARG A 88 -15.88 12.38 17.83
CA ARG A 88 -17.13 11.98 17.16
C ARG A 88 -16.98 10.61 16.52
N ILE A 89 -15.81 10.32 15.94
CA ILE A 89 -15.49 8.98 15.41
C ILE A 89 -15.43 7.94 16.53
N ALA A 90 -14.80 8.26 17.66
CA ALA A 90 -14.79 7.37 18.82
C ALA A 90 -16.23 7.05 19.29
N LYS A 91 -17.09 8.08 19.42
CA LYS A 91 -18.51 7.91 19.80
C LYS A 91 -19.31 7.11 18.76
N LEU A 92 -19.03 7.27 17.47
CA LEU A 92 -19.66 6.49 16.41
C LEU A 92 -19.31 5.01 16.54
N LEU A 93 -18.04 4.69 16.80
CA LEU A 93 -17.57 3.31 16.99
C LEU A 93 -18.12 2.66 18.27
N ASP A 94 -18.28 3.45 19.33
CA ASP A 94 -18.82 3.01 20.62
C ASP A 94 -20.36 2.88 20.63
N ASP A 95 -21.06 3.42 19.62
CA ASP A 95 -22.52 3.30 19.53
C ASP A 95 -22.93 1.83 19.29
N PRO A 96 -23.84 1.26 20.12
CA PRO A 96 -24.23 -0.14 20.01
C PRO A 96 -24.88 -0.51 18.67
N THR A 97 -25.63 0.42 18.07
CA THR A 97 -26.31 0.20 16.79
C THR A 97 -25.29 0.10 15.67
N PHE A 98 -24.36 1.06 15.64
CA PHE A 98 -23.27 1.07 14.67
C PHE A 98 -22.35 -0.14 14.84
N SER A 99 -21.89 -0.41 16.06
CA SER A 99 -20.99 -1.53 16.37
C SER A 99 -21.61 -2.88 16.00
N SER A 100 -22.90 -3.07 16.28
CA SER A 100 -23.62 -4.30 15.92
C SER A 100 -23.73 -4.49 14.40
N ALA A 101 -24.04 -3.41 13.66
CA ALA A 101 -24.11 -3.46 12.20
C ALA A 101 -22.75 -3.72 11.56
N VAL A 102 -21.68 -3.12 12.10
CA VAL A 102 -20.30 -3.44 11.71
C VAL A 102 -20.08 -4.92 11.94
N PHE A 103 -20.26 -5.42 13.16
CA PHE A 103 -19.98 -6.81 13.50
C PHE A 103 -20.74 -7.80 12.60
N ALA A 104 -22.03 -7.58 12.35
CA ALA A 104 -22.83 -8.41 11.46
C ALA A 104 -22.21 -8.51 10.05
N ASN A 105 -21.81 -7.36 9.48
CA ASN A 105 -21.18 -7.31 8.18
C ASN A 105 -19.75 -7.92 8.17
N LEU A 106 -18.99 -7.77 9.27
CA LEU A 106 -17.68 -8.40 9.41
C LEU A 106 -17.79 -9.92 9.38
N VAL A 107 -18.78 -10.49 10.07
CA VAL A 107 -19.01 -11.95 10.10
C VAL A 107 -19.27 -12.47 8.69
N GLU A 108 -20.15 -11.82 7.93
CA GLU A 108 -20.46 -12.18 6.55
C GLU A 108 -19.23 -12.09 5.65
N LYS A 109 -18.54 -10.93 5.66
CA LYS A 109 -17.32 -10.71 4.86
C LYS A 109 -16.20 -11.68 5.21
N LYS A 110 -16.06 -12.02 6.49
CA LYS A 110 -15.05 -12.98 6.96
C LYS A 110 -15.37 -14.40 6.50
N ALA A 111 -16.64 -14.82 6.53
CA ALA A 111 -17.05 -16.12 6.03
C ALA A 111 -16.75 -16.28 4.54
N ILE A 112 -17.22 -15.34 3.71
CA ILE A 112 -17.06 -15.43 2.24
C ILE A 112 -15.58 -15.38 1.81
N ILE A 113 -14.78 -14.50 2.41
CA ILE A 113 -13.35 -14.42 2.06
C ILE A 113 -12.59 -15.66 2.55
N LYS A 114 -12.95 -16.24 3.70
CA LYS A 114 -12.28 -17.45 4.20
C LYS A 114 -12.51 -18.61 3.23
N THR A 115 -13.74 -18.81 2.74
CA THR A 115 -14.05 -19.81 1.72
C THR A 115 -13.26 -19.56 0.43
N TYR A 116 -13.15 -18.29 -0.02
CA TYR A 116 -12.31 -17.95 -1.16
C TYR A 116 -10.82 -18.26 -0.93
N LEU A 117 -10.27 -17.91 0.23
CA LEU A 117 -8.88 -18.17 0.59
C LEU A 117 -8.58 -19.67 0.61
N GLU A 118 -9.48 -20.48 1.18
CA GLU A 118 -9.37 -21.95 1.16
C GLU A 118 -9.40 -22.51 -0.26
N GLN A 119 -10.30 -22.03 -1.13
CA GLN A 119 -10.30 -22.36 -2.57
C GLN A 119 -8.97 -21.99 -3.24
N GLN A 120 -8.37 -20.88 -2.80
CA GLN A 120 -7.04 -20.44 -3.19
C GLN A 120 -5.92 -21.05 -2.33
N GLY A 121 -6.14 -22.16 -1.62
CA GLY A 121 -5.10 -22.88 -0.89
C GLY A 121 -4.41 -22.08 0.23
N TYR A 122 -4.94 -20.89 0.57
CA TYR A 122 -4.61 -20.13 1.77
C TYR A 122 -5.49 -20.64 2.90
N ALA A 123 -5.05 -21.76 3.48
CA ALA A 123 -5.84 -22.56 4.40
C ALA A 123 -5.09 -22.77 5.73
N PRO A 124 -5.79 -23.18 6.80
CA PRO A 124 -5.16 -23.56 8.06
C PRO A 124 -4.01 -24.56 7.89
N GLU A 125 -3.00 -24.45 8.77
CA GLU A 125 -1.83 -25.35 8.82
C GLU A 125 -0.97 -25.38 7.55
N LYS A 126 -1.16 -24.42 6.65
CA LYS A 126 -0.29 -24.20 5.49
C LYS A 126 0.80 -23.18 5.82
N LYS A 127 1.92 -23.30 5.09
CA LYS A 127 2.99 -22.31 5.04
C LYS A 127 3.07 -21.73 3.63
N ILE A 128 2.86 -20.41 3.51
CA ILE A 128 2.66 -19.76 2.21
C ILE A 128 3.64 -18.61 2.03
N GLY A 129 4.23 -18.55 0.84
CA GLY A 129 4.98 -17.39 0.37
C GLY A 129 4.03 -16.34 -0.22
N VAL A 130 4.10 -15.11 0.27
CA VAL A 130 3.38 -13.95 -0.28
C VAL A 130 4.40 -13.06 -0.99
N VAL A 131 4.16 -12.72 -2.25
CA VAL A 131 5.01 -11.78 -3.01
C VAL A 131 4.14 -10.60 -3.41
N ASP A 132 4.53 -9.40 -3.00
CA ASP A 132 3.73 -8.20 -3.22
C ASP A 132 4.63 -6.95 -3.34
N ILE A 133 4.22 -5.98 -4.13
CA ILE A 133 4.96 -4.71 -4.32
C ILE A 133 4.72 -3.72 -3.16
N GLY A 134 3.68 -3.93 -2.36
CA GLY A 134 3.24 -3.03 -1.31
C GLY A 134 4.26 -2.84 -0.20
N TRP A 135 4.27 -1.64 0.35
CA TRP A 135 5.41 -1.16 1.14
C TRP A 135 5.28 -1.38 2.65
N ARG A 136 4.17 -1.94 3.12
CA ARG A 136 3.89 -2.18 4.55
C ARG A 136 3.48 -3.63 4.86
N GLY A 137 3.13 -4.41 3.83
CA GLY A 137 2.59 -5.76 4.00
C GLY A 137 1.23 -5.85 4.70
N SER A 138 0.42 -4.79 4.63
CA SER A 138 -0.91 -4.73 5.30
C SER A 138 -1.89 -5.78 4.79
N ILE A 139 -1.85 -6.17 3.51
CA ILE A 139 -2.67 -7.26 3.00
C ILE A 139 -2.29 -8.58 3.69
N GLN A 140 -0.99 -8.88 3.79
CA GLN A 140 -0.52 -10.07 4.52
C GLN A 140 -0.96 -10.04 5.99
N ASP A 141 -0.90 -8.89 6.65
CA ASP A 141 -1.38 -8.75 8.02
C ASP A 141 -2.89 -9.02 8.15
N ASN A 142 -3.69 -8.51 7.21
CA ASN A 142 -5.13 -8.78 7.19
C ASN A 142 -5.40 -10.28 6.97
N LEU A 143 -4.72 -10.92 6.02
CA LEU A 143 -4.86 -12.36 5.75
C LEU A 143 -4.46 -13.22 6.95
N ALA A 144 -3.39 -12.85 7.64
CA ALA A 144 -2.92 -13.51 8.86
C ALA A 144 -3.90 -13.41 10.03
N ARG A 145 -4.80 -12.42 10.05
CA ARG A 145 -5.89 -12.32 11.03
C ARG A 145 -7.15 -13.08 10.61
N ILE A 146 -7.37 -13.20 9.31
CA ILE A 146 -8.51 -13.94 8.75
C ILE A 146 -8.28 -15.45 8.93
N VAL A 147 -7.06 -15.93 8.69
CA VAL A 147 -6.66 -17.35 8.86
C VAL A 147 -5.41 -17.42 9.76
N PRO A 148 -5.56 -17.28 11.10
CA PRO A 148 -4.44 -17.23 12.04
C PRO A 148 -3.61 -18.52 12.08
N GLU A 149 -4.18 -19.64 11.66
CA GLU A 149 -3.53 -20.96 11.62
C GLU A 149 -2.64 -21.14 10.39
N CYS A 150 -2.66 -20.22 9.42
CA CYS A 150 -1.76 -20.21 8.28
C CYS A 150 -0.49 -19.40 8.61
N GLU A 151 0.68 -19.98 8.38
CA GLU A 151 1.95 -19.26 8.45
C GLU A 151 2.22 -18.59 7.10
N SER A 152 2.52 -17.28 7.11
CA SER A 152 2.85 -16.55 5.88
C SER A 152 4.25 -15.92 5.93
N VAL A 153 5.01 -16.09 4.85
CA VAL A 153 6.31 -15.47 4.64
C VAL A 153 6.20 -14.51 3.46
N GLY A 154 6.31 -13.22 3.73
CA GLY A 154 6.17 -12.15 2.76
C GLY A 154 7.52 -11.72 2.17
N TYR A 155 7.52 -11.46 0.86
CA TYR A 155 8.68 -11.03 0.08
C TYR A 155 8.30 -9.76 -0.70
N TYR A 156 8.94 -8.65 -0.35
CA TYR A 156 8.60 -7.32 -0.85
C TYR A 156 9.81 -6.65 -1.51
N LEU A 157 9.58 -5.72 -2.45
CA LEU A 157 10.70 -4.92 -3.00
C LEU A 157 11.28 -3.97 -1.95
N GLY A 158 10.46 -3.46 -1.04
CA GLY A 158 10.92 -2.69 0.11
C GLY A 158 9.85 -2.57 1.19
N LEU A 159 10.26 -2.26 2.42
CA LEU A 159 9.39 -2.20 3.58
C LEU A 159 9.61 -0.92 4.39
N TYR A 160 8.52 -0.22 4.69
CA TYR A 160 8.48 0.80 5.72
C TYR A 160 8.45 0.15 7.10
N ALA A 161 8.98 0.87 8.09
CA ALA A 161 8.72 0.54 9.48
C ALA A 161 7.24 0.80 9.78
N SER A 162 6.50 -0.24 10.17
CA SER A 162 5.20 -0.09 10.81
C SER A 162 5.40 0.06 12.32
N ASP A 163 4.57 0.89 12.95
CA ASP A 163 4.43 0.87 14.41
C ASP A 163 3.68 -0.40 14.86
N ASP A 164 2.96 -1.07 13.94
CA ASP A 164 2.29 -2.34 14.19
C ASP A 164 3.31 -3.45 14.42
N ARG A 165 3.18 -4.14 15.56
CA ARG A 165 3.95 -5.34 15.88
C ARG A 165 3.63 -6.41 14.85
N GLN A 166 4.67 -6.97 14.23
CA GLN A 166 4.53 -8.11 13.33
C GLN A 166 3.78 -9.25 14.03
N LEU A 167 2.77 -9.79 13.35
CA LEU A 167 1.96 -10.88 13.89
C LEU A 167 2.79 -12.18 14.02
N PRO A 168 2.53 -13.02 15.03
CA PRO A 168 3.32 -14.22 15.29
C PRO A 168 3.37 -15.22 14.12
N ASN A 169 2.30 -15.30 13.33
CA ASN A 169 2.18 -16.18 12.16
C ASN A 169 2.65 -15.52 10.85
N THR A 170 3.36 -14.39 10.94
CA THR A 170 3.87 -13.67 9.77
C THR A 170 5.37 -13.43 9.87
N THR A 171 6.06 -13.59 8.76
CA THR A 171 7.42 -13.06 8.55
C THR A 171 7.43 -12.18 7.31
N LYS A 172 8.19 -11.08 7.31
CA LYS A 172 8.32 -10.18 6.15
C LYS A 172 9.78 -9.92 5.83
N HIS A 173 10.15 -10.10 4.57
CA HIS A 173 11.47 -9.83 4.01
C HIS A 173 11.37 -8.74 2.94
N ALA A 174 12.36 -7.86 2.89
CA ALA A 174 12.54 -6.90 1.82
C ALA A 174 13.79 -7.26 1.02
N PHE A 175 13.68 -7.26 -0.32
CA PHE A 175 14.84 -7.44 -1.19
C PHE A 175 15.63 -6.13 -1.38
N GLY A 176 14.93 -5.01 -1.43
CA GLY A 176 15.50 -3.66 -1.42
C GLY A 176 15.49 -3.04 -0.02
N PRO A 177 15.13 -1.75 0.12
CA PRO A 177 15.18 -1.04 1.40
C PRO A 177 14.27 -1.65 2.48
N ASP A 178 14.79 -1.81 3.70
CA ASP A 178 14.02 -2.18 4.89
C ASP A 178 14.18 -1.14 6.01
N ARG A 179 13.20 -0.26 6.15
CA ARG A 179 13.26 0.83 7.14
C ARG A 179 13.12 0.37 8.59
N ARG A 180 12.81 -0.91 8.82
CA ARG A 180 12.80 -1.49 10.19
C ARG A 180 14.21 -1.59 10.74
N TYR A 181 15.20 -1.82 9.87
CA TYR A 181 16.58 -2.09 10.27
C TYR A 181 17.58 -1.06 9.75
N GLU A 182 17.23 -0.35 8.67
CA GLU A 182 18.20 0.41 7.89
C GLU A 182 17.71 1.82 7.55
N LYS A 183 18.65 2.74 7.36
CA LYS A 183 18.38 4.09 6.88
C LYS A 183 18.68 4.15 5.38
N TYR A 184 17.67 4.44 4.57
CA TYR A 184 17.78 4.46 3.11
C TYR A 184 17.68 5.88 2.51
N PRO A 185 18.12 6.06 1.24
CA PRO A 185 18.10 7.34 0.53
C PRO A 185 16.67 7.75 0.16
N GLU A 186 16.54 9.02 -0.26
CA GLU A 186 15.26 9.66 -0.56
C GLU A 186 14.47 8.97 -1.68
N SER A 187 15.14 8.22 -2.57
CA SER A 187 14.50 7.44 -3.65
C SER A 187 13.54 6.37 -3.16
N PHE A 188 13.71 5.85 -1.93
CA PHE A 188 12.73 4.93 -1.33
C PHE A 188 11.39 5.61 -1.05
N GLU A 189 11.39 6.93 -0.83
CA GLU A 189 10.15 7.69 -0.68
C GLU A 189 9.41 7.83 -2.02
N THR A 190 10.08 7.58 -3.15
CA THR A 190 9.48 7.68 -4.48
C THR A 190 9.23 6.30 -5.07
N TYR A 191 8.16 5.65 -4.61
CA TYR A 191 7.87 4.26 -4.94
C TYR A 191 6.73 4.09 -5.94
N GLU A 192 5.91 5.12 -6.15
CA GLU A 192 4.76 5.07 -7.07
C GLU A 192 5.13 4.71 -8.52
N PRO A 193 6.28 5.14 -9.09
CA PRO A 193 6.68 4.68 -10.41
C PRO A 193 6.92 3.16 -10.46
N LEU A 194 7.37 2.56 -9.35
CA LEU A 194 7.51 1.10 -9.27
C LEU A 194 6.15 0.41 -9.16
N GLU A 195 5.19 1.00 -8.43
CA GLU A 195 3.81 0.49 -8.40
C GLU A 195 3.20 0.50 -9.81
N LEU A 196 3.38 1.59 -10.57
CA LEU A 196 2.92 1.69 -11.96
C LEU A 196 3.49 0.58 -12.85
N LEU A 197 4.79 0.26 -12.71
CA LEU A 197 5.43 -0.81 -13.46
C LEU A 197 4.89 -2.21 -13.09
N CYS A 198 4.28 -2.35 -11.91
CA CYS A 198 3.64 -3.57 -11.41
C CYS A 198 2.11 -3.60 -11.58
N ASN A 199 1.50 -2.59 -12.22
CA ASN A 199 0.06 -2.57 -12.45
C ASN A 199 -0.43 -3.69 -13.40
N SER A 200 -1.73 -3.94 -13.36
CA SER A 200 -2.40 -4.93 -14.22
C SER A 200 -3.74 -4.41 -14.73
N SER A 201 -4.21 -4.91 -15.87
CA SER A 201 -5.53 -4.58 -16.43
C SER A 201 -6.72 -5.27 -15.74
N ASN A 202 -6.47 -6.10 -14.72
CA ASN A 202 -7.53 -6.84 -14.02
C ASN A 202 -8.30 -6.00 -12.99
N GLY A 203 -7.91 -4.73 -12.78
CA GLY A 203 -8.51 -3.87 -11.77
C GLY A 203 -8.33 -4.35 -10.33
N SER A 204 -8.89 -3.57 -9.40
CA SER A 204 -8.81 -3.81 -7.96
C SER A 204 -9.93 -4.73 -7.47
N VAL A 205 -9.62 -5.66 -6.57
CA VAL A 205 -10.64 -6.48 -5.92
C VAL A 205 -11.40 -5.64 -4.90
N VAL A 206 -12.72 -5.59 -5.01
CA VAL A 206 -13.60 -4.81 -4.11
C VAL A 206 -14.46 -5.68 -3.20
N GLY A 207 -14.54 -6.99 -3.47
CA GLY A 207 -15.32 -7.92 -2.69
C GLY A 207 -15.32 -9.31 -3.30
N TYR A 208 -16.27 -10.13 -2.88
CA TYR A 208 -16.42 -11.51 -3.32
C TYR A 208 -17.90 -11.83 -3.51
N GLN A 209 -18.21 -12.77 -4.39
CA GLN A 209 -19.57 -13.26 -4.63
C GLN A 209 -19.57 -14.78 -4.74
N ASP A 210 -20.61 -15.41 -4.21
CA ASP A 210 -20.87 -16.83 -4.45
C ASP A 210 -21.55 -17.00 -5.82
N LYS A 211 -21.00 -17.90 -6.64
CA LYS A 211 -21.67 -18.43 -7.82
C LYS A 211 -21.65 -19.95 -7.75
N ASN A 212 -22.80 -20.53 -7.42
CA ASN A 212 -23.03 -21.98 -7.38
C ASN A 212 -22.06 -22.73 -6.45
N GLY A 213 -21.75 -22.18 -5.27
CA GLY A 213 -20.89 -22.79 -4.24
C GLY A 213 -19.39 -22.50 -4.43
N ALA A 214 -19.00 -21.76 -5.47
CA ALA A 214 -17.64 -21.27 -5.68
C ALA A 214 -17.58 -19.75 -5.50
N ILE A 215 -16.54 -19.26 -4.83
CA ILE A 215 -16.42 -17.84 -4.52
C ILE A 215 -15.52 -17.17 -5.56
N PHE A 216 -16.03 -16.12 -6.19
CA PHE A 216 -15.31 -15.37 -7.21
C PHE A 216 -15.02 -13.93 -6.74
N PRO A 217 -13.84 -13.38 -7.04
CA PRO A 217 -13.53 -11.99 -6.72
C PRO A 217 -14.37 -11.04 -7.58
N LEU A 218 -14.92 -10.00 -6.94
CA LEU A 218 -15.51 -8.84 -7.59
C LEU A 218 -14.43 -7.81 -7.86
N ARG A 219 -14.38 -7.25 -9.07
CA ARG A 219 -13.33 -6.34 -9.51
C ARG A 219 -13.91 -5.01 -9.96
N ARG A 220 -13.20 -3.93 -9.65
CA ARG A 220 -13.44 -2.58 -10.17
C ARG A 220 -12.27 -2.25 -11.09
N THR A 221 -12.55 -2.06 -12.37
CA THR A 221 -11.58 -1.67 -13.40
C THR A 221 -11.70 -0.17 -13.68
N ASN A 222 -10.64 0.40 -14.23
CA ASN A 222 -10.61 1.78 -14.71
C ASN A 222 -9.99 1.78 -16.11
N ASP A 223 -10.70 2.36 -17.09
CA ASP A 223 -10.30 2.30 -18.49
C ASP A 223 -9.03 3.12 -18.78
N GLU A 224 -8.80 4.21 -18.06
CA GLU A 224 -7.58 5.02 -18.18
C GLU A 224 -6.36 4.27 -17.62
N GLU A 225 -6.50 3.60 -16.46
CA GLU A 225 -5.45 2.72 -15.92
C GLU A 225 -5.13 1.57 -16.88
N ASN A 226 -6.17 0.96 -17.47
CA ASN A 226 -6.02 -0.12 -18.46
C ASN A 226 -5.32 0.38 -19.73
N ALA A 227 -5.67 1.58 -20.21
CA ALA A 227 -5.01 2.18 -21.37
C ALA A 227 -3.51 2.41 -21.12
N VAL A 228 -3.11 2.84 -19.91
CA VAL A 228 -1.68 2.94 -19.57
C VAL A 228 -1.02 1.56 -19.51
N PHE A 229 -1.73 0.56 -18.96
CA PHE A 229 -1.20 -0.81 -18.92
C PHE A 229 -0.92 -1.35 -20.33
N ASP A 230 -1.88 -1.24 -21.23
CA ASP A 230 -1.79 -1.75 -22.60
C ASP A 230 -0.72 -1.02 -23.42
N ASN A 231 -0.60 0.30 -23.26
CA ASN A 231 0.33 1.13 -24.04
C ASN A 231 1.77 1.12 -23.51
N PHE A 232 1.99 0.83 -22.23
CA PHE A 232 3.31 0.95 -21.61
C PHE A 232 3.66 -0.20 -20.67
N THR A 233 2.87 -0.43 -19.62
CA THR A 233 3.28 -1.33 -18.51
C THR A 233 3.50 -2.76 -18.98
N VAL A 234 2.64 -3.30 -19.84
CA VAL A 234 2.77 -4.69 -20.34
C VAL A 234 4.07 -4.92 -21.10
N GLN A 235 4.55 -3.92 -21.86
CA GLN A 235 5.79 -4.00 -22.62
C GLN A 235 7.00 -4.03 -21.68
N PHE A 236 7.00 -3.20 -20.64
CA PHE A 236 8.02 -3.24 -19.60
C PHE A 236 8.04 -4.61 -18.89
N GLN A 237 6.88 -5.12 -18.48
CA GLN A 237 6.76 -6.42 -17.81
C GLN A 237 7.25 -7.57 -18.69
N ASN A 238 6.92 -7.55 -20.00
CA ASN A 238 7.45 -8.51 -20.97
C ASN A 238 8.98 -8.44 -21.06
N GLY A 239 9.55 -7.23 -21.03
CA GLY A 239 11.00 -7.01 -20.96
C GLY A 239 11.63 -7.63 -19.71
N VAL A 240 11.01 -7.45 -18.53
CA VAL A 240 11.46 -8.08 -17.27
C VAL A 240 11.43 -9.60 -17.37
N VAL A 241 10.33 -10.18 -17.88
CA VAL A 241 10.20 -11.62 -18.08
C VAL A 241 11.25 -12.15 -19.07
N HIS A 242 11.51 -11.40 -20.15
CA HIS A 242 12.54 -11.74 -21.12
C HIS A 242 13.94 -11.71 -20.48
N ALA A 243 14.29 -10.64 -19.77
CA ALA A 243 15.56 -10.52 -19.07
C ALA A 243 15.78 -11.64 -18.03
N ALA A 244 14.74 -11.97 -17.25
CA ALA A 244 14.80 -13.08 -16.30
C ALA A 244 15.10 -14.42 -16.99
N ARG A 245 14.52 -14.69 -18.18
CA ARG A 245 14.83 -15.90 -18.96
C ARG A 245 16.30 -15.94 -19.40
N LEU A 246 16.88 -14.80 -19.80
CA LEU A 246 18.29 -14.73 -20.19
C LEU A 246 19.24 -15.03 -19.02
N GLN A 247 18.86 -14.63 -17.81
CA GLN A 247 19.64 -14.88 -16.59
C GLN A 247 19.47 -16.30 -16.04
N ARG A 248 18.57 -17.12 -16.60
CA ARG A 248 18.24 -18.46 -16.08
C ARG A 248 19.47 -19.34 -15.91
N SER A 249 20.33 -19.44 -16.93
CA SER A 249 21.48 -20.34 -16.90
C SER A 249 22.45 -19.98 -15.77
N LEU A 250 22.72 -18.69 -15.61
CA LEU A 250 23.56 -18.14 -14.54
C LEU A 250 22.97 -18.47 -13.16
N LEU A 251 21.69 -18.14 -12.95
CA LEU A 251 21.02 -18.35 -11.66
C LEU A 251 20.93 -19.83 -11.30
N ALA A 252 20.66 -20.70 -12.28
CA ALA A 252 20.56 -22.14 -12.06
C ALA A 252 21.91 -22.81 -11.73
N SER A 253 23.03 -22.27 -12.23
CA SER A 253 24.36 -22.86 -12.07
C SER A 253 25.13 -22.34 -10.85
N HIS A 254 24.83 -21.14 -10.36
CA HIS A 254 25.65 -20.46 -9.35
C HIS A 254 24.96 -20.20 -8.00
N ALA A 255 23.73 -20.70 -7.80
CA ALA A 255 22.98 -20.54 -6.54
C ALA A 255 22.94 -19.08 -6.03
N VAL A 256 22.79 -18.13 -6.95
CA VAL A 256 22.80 -16.69 -6.65
C VAL A 256 21.61 -16.35 -5.75
N MET A 257 21.87 -15.77 -4.58
CA MET A 257 20.82 -15.32 -3.68
C MET A 257 20.48 -13.84 -3.92
N SER A 258 19.35 -13.41 -3.34
CA SER A 258 18.90 -12.02 -3.47
C SER A 258 19.90 -11.01 -2.87
N GLN A 259 20.69 -11.44 -1.89
CA GLN A 259 21.66 -10.59 -1.20
C GLN A 259 22.77 -10.14 -2.15
N GLU A 260 23.26 -11.02 -3.02
CA GLU A 260 24.30 -10.72 -4.01
C GLU A 260 23.79 -9.81 -5.12
N MET A 261 22.50 -9.90 -5.47
CA MET A 261 21.87 -9.05 -6.49
C MET A 261 21.42 -7.69 -5.96
N ARG A 262 21.46 -7.50 -4.64
CA ARG A 262 20.79 -6.39 -3.96
C ARG A 262 21.29 -5.02 -4.39
N ASP A 263 22.61 -4.81 -4.39
CA ASP A 263 23.21 -3.51 -4.74
C ASP A 263 22.93 -3.14 -6.20
N MET A 264 22.91 -4.14 -7.08
CA MET A 264 22.52 -3.96 -8.48
C MET A 264 21.04 -3.54 -8.57
N GLY A 265 20.14 -4.24 -7.85
CA GLY A 265 18.72 -3.90 -7.81
C GLY A 265 18.46 -2.49 -7.29
N LEU A 266 19.14 -2.09 -6.22
CA LEU A 266 19.07 -0.73 -5.67
C LEU A 266 19.60 0.32 -6.65
N SER A 267 20.69 0.03 -7.37
CA SER A 267 21.23 0.93 -8.40
C SER A 267 20.24 1.10 -9.56
N ILE A 268 19.55 0.03 -9.97
CA ILE A 268 18.52 0.08 -11.01
C ILE A 268 17.32 0.90 -10.53
N TRP A 269 16.84 0.67 -9.30
CA TRP A 269 15.80 1.49 -8.68
C TRP A 269 16.20 2.97 -8.72
N GLU A 270 17.37 3.32 -8.20
CA GLU A 270 17.83 4.71 -8.15
C GLU A 270 17.84 5.35 -9.54
N LYS A 271 18.24 4.61 -10.58
CA LYS A 271 18.22 5.11 -11.97
C LYS A 271 16.80 5.33 -12.49
N ILE A 272 15.87 4.42 -12.22
CA ILE A 272 14.45 4.57 -12.62
C ILE A 272 13.87 5.86 -12.03
N ILE A 273 14.22 6.16 -10.78
CA ILE A 273 13.68 7.32 -10.07
C ILE A 273 14.40 8.61 -10.43
N SER A 274 15.73 8.62 -10.48
CA SER A 274 16.50 9.84 -10.71
C SER A 274 16.67 10.21 -12.19
N ARG A 275 16.54 9.23 -13.09
CA ARG A 275 16.74 9.39 -14.54
C ARG A 275 15.73 8.53 -15.32
N PRO A 276 14.42 8.76 -15.15
CA PRO A 276 13.41 8.00 -15.87
C PRO A 276 13.49 8.21 -17.37
N ILE A 277 13.11 7.18 -18.11
CA ILE A 277 12.81 7.32 -19.53
C ILE A 277 11.55 8.16 -19.71
N GLU A 278 11.49 8.90 -20.82
CA GLU A 278 10.37 9.82 -21.11
C GLU A 278 9.02 9.10 -21.14
N GLN A 279 8.99 7.87 -21.65
CA GLN A 279 7.78 7.05 -21.73
C GLN A 279 7.22 6.73 -20.33
N LEU A 280 8.08 6.51 -19.33
CA LEU A 280 7.65 6.26 -17.95
C LEU A 280 7.03 7.50 -17.34
N ILE A 281 7.60 8.69 -17.58
CA ILE A 281 7.01 9.96 -17.12
C ILE A 281 5.64 10.18 -17.77
N LYS A 282 5.52 9.95 -19.08
CA LYS A 282 4.24 10.05 -19.81
C LYS A 282 3.19 9.09 -19.25
N ALA A 283 3.56 7.82 -19.04
CA ALA A 283 2.69 6.82 -18.45
C ALA A 283 2.25 7.19 -17.02
N TYR A 284 3.18 7.69 -16.20
CA TYR A 284 2.90 8.14 -14.84
C TYR A 284 1.88 9.29 -14.80
N HIS A 285 2.00 10.28 -15.68
CA HIS A 285 1.03 11.39 -15.74
C HIS A 285 -0.34 10.97 -16.31
N ALA A 286 -0.35 9.99 -17.21
CA ALA A 286 -1.58 9.45 -17.79
C ALA A 286 -2.33 8.49 -16.86
N THR A 287 -1.68 7.99 -15.80
CA THR A 287 -2.32 7.07 -14.85
C THR A 287 -3.08 7.87 -13.79
N PRO A 288 -4.41 7.72 -13.67
CA PRO A 288 -5.14 8.34 -12.58
C PRO A 288 -4.71 7.71 -11.24
N GLN A 289 -4.73 8.49 -10.16
CA GLN A 289 -4.44 7.99 -8.82
C GLN A 289 -5.73 7.80 -8.04
N HIS A 290 -6.03 6.58 -7.61
CA HIS A 290 -7.16 6.29 -6.75
C HIS A 290 -6.79 6.42 -5.26
N ASP A 291 -7.38 7.40 -4.58
CA ASP A 291 -7.22 7.59 -3.14
C ASP A 291 -8.32 6.83 -2.36
N VAL A 292 -8.24 5.50 -2.37
CA VAL A 292 -9.25 4.59 -1.80
C VAL A 292 -9.53 4.84 -0.32
N PHE A 293 -8.53 5.29 0.46
CA PHE A 293 -8.60 5.35 1.92
C PHE A 293 -8.71 6.76 2.48
N GLY A 294 -8.37 7.79 1.70
CA GLY A 294 -8.56 9.18 2.07
C GLY A 294 -9.89 9.70 1.53
N THR A 295 -9.89 10.15 0.28
CA THR A 295 -11.03 10.86 -0.36
C THR A 295 -12.03 9.96 -1.08
N GLY A 296 -11.66 8.71 -1.42
CA GLY A 296 -12.46 7.80 -2.25
C GLY A 296 -12.49 8.17 -3.76
N ASN A 297 -11.79 9.23 -4.17
CA ASN A 297 -11.85 9.77 -5.53
C ASN A 297 -10.61 9.41 -6.35
N TYR A 298 -10.78 9.45 -7.68
CA TYR A 298 -9.67 9.47 -8.63
C TYR A 298 -9.15 10.90 -8.81
N ILE A 299 -7.82 11.06 -8.87
CA ILE A 299 -7.14 12.33 -9.09
C ILE A 299 -6.21 12.21 -10.29
N GLU A 300 -6.26 13.21 -11.17
CA GLU A 300 -5.34 13.33 -12.30
C GLU A 300 -3.96 13.82 -11.84
N ARG A 301 -2.92 13.00 -12.03
CA ARG A 301 -1.53 13.34 -11.66
C ARG A 301 -0.95 14.48 -12.48
N GLY A 302 -1.39 14.65 -13.73
CA GLY A 302 -0.89 15.65 -14.67
C GLY A 302 -1.35 17.09 -14.39
N GLN A 303 -2.33 17.32 -13.51
CA GLN A 303 -2.87 18.64 -13.23
C GLN A 303 -2.19 19.30 -12.01
N ALA A 304 -1.16 20.10 -12.27
CA ALA A 304 -0.49 20.85 -11.20
C ALA A 304 -1.33 22.05 -10.71
N PRO A 305 -1.32 22.37 -9.39
CA PRO A 305 -1.96 23.56 -8.85
C PRO A 305 -1.45 24.83 -9.55
N SER A 306 -2.32 25.76 -9.90
CA SER A 306 -1.90 26.99 -10.56
C SER A 306 -1.01 27.86 -9.65
N ILE A 307 -0.21 28.76 -10.24
CA ILE A 307 0.63 29.70 -9.47
C ILE A 307 -0.22 30.54 -8.51
N THR A 308 -1.38 31.03 -8.94
CA THR A 308 -2.28 31.80 -8.06
C THR A 308 -2.79 30.96 -6.91
N HIS A 309 -3.07 29.67 -7.15
CA HIS A 309 -3.47 28.73 -6.13
C HIS A 309 -2.34 28.51 -5.10
N ILE A 310 -1.11 28.30 -5.58
CA ILE A 310 0.09 28.13 -4.75
C ILE A 310 0.36 29.38 -3.90
N LEU A 311 0.27 30.58 -4.47
CA LEU A 311 0.53 31.82 -3.73
C LEU A 311 -0.54 32.07 -2.66
N THR A 312 -1.80 31.81 -2.99
CA THR A 312 -2.92 32.01 -2.05
C THR A 312 -3.00 30.93 -0.97
N ALA A 313 -2.38 29.77 -1.16
CA ALA A 313 -2.21 28.74 -0.14
C ALA A 313 -1.43 29.22 1.10
N VAL A 314 -0.67 30.30 1.00
CA VAL A 314 0.00 30.90 2.18
C VAL A 314 -1.01 31.44 3.19
N ILE A 315 -2.16 31.94 2.71
CA ILE A 315 -3.16 32.62 3.55
C ILE A 315 -4.42 31.76 3.72
N ASN A 316 -4.80 30.99 2.70
CA ASN A 316 -6.01 30.17 2.72
C ASN A 316 -5.70 28.72 3.15
N ASN A 317 -6.26 28.29 4.28
CA ASN A 317 -6.04 26.94 4.83
C ASN A 317 -6.47 25.81 3.88
N ARG A 318 -7.59 25.98 3.17
CA ARG A 318 -8.09 24.98 2.20
C ARG A 318 -7.15 24.84 1.01
N ARG A 319 -6.70 25.95 0.42
CA ARG A 319 -5.73 25.92 -0.69
C ARG A 319 -4.37 25.38 -0.24
N ARG A 320 -3.94 25.71 0.99
CA ARG A 320 -2.74 25.11 1.59
C ARG A 320 -2.83 23.61 1.67
N HIS A 321 -3.98 23.11 2.09
CA HIS A 321 -4.25 21.70 2.16
C HIS A 321 -4.13 21.05 0.77
N GLU A 322 -4.81 21.60 -0.24
CA GLU A 322 -4.78 21.08 -1.62
C GLU A 322 -3.35 21.03 -2.19
N VAL A 323 -2.53 22.07 -1.97
CA VAL A 323 -1.11 22.09 -2.38
C VAL A 323 -0.29 21.03 -1.63
N ILE A 324 -0.47 20.89 -0.31
CA ILE A 324 0.23 19.87 0.49
C ILE A 324 -0.13 18.47 -0.01
N GLN A 325 -1.40 18.23 -0.35
CA GLN A 325 -1.85 16.95 -0.91
C GLN A 325 -1.18 16.67 -2.25
N TYR A 326 -1.13 17.67 -3.15
CA TYR A 326 -0.44 17.52 -4.43
C TYR A 326 1.04 17.13 -4.26
N ILE A 327 1.76 17.79 -3.34
CA ILE A 327 3.18 17.48 -3.06
C ILE A 327 3.34 16.07 -2.48
N ARG A 328 2.47 15.70 -1.53
CA ARG A 328 2.50 14.39 -0.88
C ARG A 328 2.12 13.26 -1.83
N ARG A 329 1.37 13.52 -2.87
CA ARG A 329 0.98 12.52 -3.88
C ARG A 329 2.08 12.39 -4.94
N THR A 330 2.46 13.50 -5.55
CA THR A 330 3.40 13.55 -6.68
C THR A 330 4.86 13.42 -6.24
N GLN A 331 5.19 12.64 -5.18
CA GLN A 331 6.48 12.63 -4.45
C GLN A 331 7.75 12.51 -5.31
N TRP A 332 7.59 12.22 -6.60
CA TRP A 332 8.59 12.16 -7.63
C TRP A 332 8.91 13.52 -8.28
N THR A 333 10.02 14.15 -7.88
CA THR A 333 10.46 15.44 -8.46
C THR A 333 10.73 15.39 -9.97
N GLU A 334 11.27 14.28 -10.48
CA GLU A 334 11.55 14.13 -11.92
C GLU A 334 10.28 14.16 -12.77
N ALA A 335 9.14 13.73 -12.22
CA ALA A 335 7.85 13.83 -12.91
C ALA A 335 7.47 15.28 -13.23
N LEU A 336 7.91 16.25 -12.42
CA LEU A 336 7.60 17.68 -12.63
C LEU A 336 8.18 18.21 -13.95
N HIS A 337 9.28 17.63 -14.44
CA HIS A 337 9.85 18.01 -15.72
C HIS A 337 8.93 17.65 -16.90
N GLY A 338 8.13 16.59 -16.77
CA GLY A 338 7.15 16.15 -17.76
C GLY A 338 5.84 16.94 -17.80
N LEU A 339 5.57 17.82 -16.83
CA LEU A 339 4.33 18.60 -16.79
C LEU A 339 4.27 19.62 -17.94
N ASN A 340 3.09 19.80 -18.53
CA ASN A 340 2.86 20.81 -19.57
C ASN A 340 2.55 22.20 -18.97
N ILE A 341 3.53 22.76 -18.26
CA ILE A 341 3.44 24.07 -17.60
C ILE A 341 4.68 24.93 -17.90
N GLY A 342 4.54 26.25 -17.78
CA GLY A 342 5.64 27.20 -18.03
C GLY A 342 6.85 26.99 -17.11
N ARG A 343 8.05 27.36 -17.60
CA ARG A 343 9.34 27.16 -16.89
C ARG A 343 9.35 27.78 -15.49
N PHE A 344 8.78 28.98 -15.34
CA PHE A 344 8.67 29.66 -14.06
C PHE A 344 7.76 28.89 -13.07
N HIS A 345 6.65 28.33 -13.56
CA HIS A 345 5.77 27.50 -12.75
C HIS A 345 6.49 26.24 -12.24
N LYS A 346 7.24 25.55 -13.12
CA LYS A 346 8.06 24.39 -12.73
C LYS A 346 9.06 24.75 -11.64
N PHE A 347 9.75 25.89 -11.78
CA PHE A 347 10.73 26.35 -10.79
C PHE A 347 10.10 26.55 -9.40
N ILE A 348 8.90 27.15 -9.34
CA ILE A 348 8.14 27.31 -8.09
C ILE A 348 7.83 25.95 -7.47
N LEU A 349 7.28 25.02 -8.25
CA LEU A 349 6.94 23.68 -7.75
C LEU A 349 8.17 22.93 -7.24
N ILE A 350 9.28 22.94 -7.98
CA ILE A 350 10.53 22.31 -7.54
C ILE A 350 11.01 22.91 -6.22
N GLY A 351 10.96 24.24 -6.08
CA GLY A 351 11.32 24.91 -4.83
C GLY A 351 10.43 24.50 -3.65
N ILE A 352 9.12 24.35 -3.88
CA ILE A 352 8.16 23.90 -2.87
C ILE A 352 8.42 22.44 -2.45
N PHE A 353 8.68 21.55 -3.41
CA PHE A 353 9.04 20.17 -3.14
C PHE A 353 10.32 20.07 -2.31
N PHE A 354 11.33 20.87 -2.65
CA PHE A 354 12.56 20.95 -1.89
C PHE A 354 12.32 21.41 -0.45
N LEU A 355 11.53 22.48 -0.25
CA LEU A 355 11.16 22.96 1.09
C LEU A 355 10.37 21.92 1.89
N ALA A 356 9.40 21.25 1.27
CA ALA A 356 8.62 20.19 1.90
C ALA A 356 9.51 19.02 2.34
N HIS A 357 10.47 18.62 1.50
CA HIS A 357 11.43 17.57 1.81
C HIS A 357 12.30 17.96 3.02
N GLN A 358 12.85 19.19 3.04
CA GLN A 358 13.64 19.71 4.16
C GLN A 358 12.83 19.76 5.45
N TYR A 359 11.56 20.19 5.38
CA TYR A 359 10.66 20.23 6.53
C TYR A 359 10.40 18.83 7.11
N LYS A 360 10.05 17.86 6.25
CA LYS A 360 9.85 16.44 6.64
C LYS A 360 11.09 15.89 7.34
N ARG A 361 12.28 16.13 6.78
CA ARG A 361 13.56 15.72 7.36
C ARG A 361 13.79 16.31 8.76
N ARG A 362 13.51 17.61 8.95
CA ARG A 362 13.63 18.29 10.26
C ARG A 362 12.64 17.74 11.29
N ILE A 363 11.39 17.46 10.91
CA ILE A 363 10.40 16.87 11.82
C ILE A 363 10.80 15.46 12.26
N ILE A 364 11.24 14.62 11.32
CA ILE A 364 11.67 13.26 11.62
C ILE A 364 12.87 13.28 12.59
N LEU A 365 13.82 14.20 12.39
CA LEU A 365 14.94 14.39 13.31
C LEU A 365 14.47 14.83 14.70
N ARG A 366 13.50 15.75 14.80
CA ARG A 366 12.92 16.17 16.10
C ARG A 366 12.20 15.03 16.83
N LYS A 367 11.38 14.24 16.13
CA LYS A 367 10.68 13.07 16.71
C LYS A 367 11.64 11.98 17.19
N LYS A 368 12.85 11.89 16.61
CA LYS A 368 13.90 10.97 17.06
C LYS A 368 14.57 11.41 18.36
N ILE A 369 14.73 12.71 18.57
CA ILE A 369 15.30 13.26 19.83
C ILE A 369 14.32 13.03 21.00
N SER A 370 13.01 12.96 20.72
CA SER A 370 11.97 12.78 21.73
C SER A 370 11.55 11.32 22.00
N LYS A 371 12.03 10.32 21.25
CA LYS A 371 11.80 8.89 21.55
C LYS A 371 12.99 8.34 22.36
N PRO A 372 12.80 7.79 23.58
CA PRO A 372 13.88 7.10 24.28
C PRO A 372 14.35 5.89 23.46
N ASN A 373 15.67 5.66 23.43
CA ASN A 373 16.29 4.58 22.66
C ASN A 373 15.60 3.24 22.92
N PRO A 374 15.23 2.45 21.88
CA PRO A 374 14.80 1.09 22.10
C PRO A 374 15.98 0.31 22.70
N ILE A 375 15.70 -0.37 23.82
CA ILE A 375 16.63 -1.24 24.53
C ILE A 375 17.28 -2.19 23.52
N ARG A 376 18.61 -2.11 23.36
CA ARG A 376 19.38 -3.04 22.53
C ARG A 376 19.09 -4.47 22.99
N PRO A 377 18.79 -5.42 22.09
CA PRO A 377 18.65 -6.82 22.49
C PRO A 377 19.98 -7.32 23.04
N ASN A 378 19.92 -7.89 24.25
CA ASN A 378 21.05 -8.39 25.00
C ASN A 378 21.74 -9.54 24.22
N ARG A 379 22.98 -9.31 23.77
CA ARG A 379 23.75 -10.24 22.91
C ARG A 379 24.22 -11.53 23.61
N ASN A 380 23.77 -11.82 24.82
CA ASN A 380 24.19 -13.00 25.59
C ASN A 380 23.03 -13.96 25.89
N ARG A 381 22.55 -14.68 24.87
CA ARG A 381 21.92 -16.00 25.05
C ARG A 381 22.43 -16.96 23.99
N ARG A 382 23.51 -17.68 24.31
CA ARG A 382 23.89 -18.91 23.59
C ARG A 382 22.74 -19.92 23.78
N PRO A 383 22.32 -20.65 22.73
CA PRO A 383 21.38 -21.75 22.90
C PRO A 383 22.07 -22.86 23.71
N LYS A 384 21.43 -23.28 24.80
CA LYS A 384 21.77 -24.54 25.46
C LYS A 384 21.47 -25.67 24.47
N ARG A 385 22.50 -26.43 24.10
CA ARG A 385 22.34 -27.76 23.53
C ARG A 385 21.50 -28.58 24.51
N ILE A 386 20.37 -29.09 24.05
CA ILE A 386 19.73 -30.26 24.66
C ILE A 386 20.04 -31.41 23.71
N LEU A 387 20.50 -32.50 24.32
CA LEU A 387 20.91 -33.78 23.74
C LEU A 387 19.85 -34.36 22.80
#